data_AF-A0A4Z0JL63-F1
#
_entry.id   AF-A0A4Z0JL63-F1
#
_cell.length_a   1.000
_cell.length_b   1.000
_cell.length_c   1.000
_cell.angle_alpha   90.00
_cell.angle_beta   90.00
_cell.angle_gamma   90.00
#
_symmetry.space_group_name_H-M   'P 1'
#
loop_
_entity.id
_entity.type
_entity.pdbx_description
1 polymer ?
#
loop_
_entity_poly.entity_id
_entity_poly.type
_entity_poly.pdbx_seq_one_letter_code
_entity_poly.pdbx_strand_id
1 'polypeptide(L)'
;MILADYREDIKNILLKEKNIILRGAPGTGKTYLAHEIASILVGSKKDERDRIGFVQFHPGYDYTDFVEGIRPVQKNEKMGFELKSGIFMEFVEKAIKSQFDDAWEEFLNAVKGAGPKGYNGVEGVNNLIPYEKKGDGVYVKESTTYLSKNQIYRVYRGLPGVKMGGHDSYRKHIVDKLKKSFFKNDKKYVFIIDEINRGEISNIFGELFFSIDPNYRGDTQNAISTQYSNLHSNEDFKFFIPNNVYIIGTMNDIDRSVDTFDFAMRRRFSFIEVTAEESAAHMLKNEKLRSVVNKFNEIIGKDLSRDYQIGASYFKVLDASSDEKMICGI
;
A
#
# COMPACT_ATOMS: atom_id res chain seq x y z
N MET A 1 -10.79 8.20 -28.63
CA MET A 1 -9.64 7.29 -28.39
C MET A 1 -8.62 7.83 -27.40
N ILE A 2 -8.77 9.05 -26.86
CA ILE A 2 -7.80 9.73 -25.96
C ILE A 2 -7.96 9.32 -24.47
N LEU A 3 -9.11 8.76 -24.08
CA LEU A 3 -9.49 8.58 -22.67
C LEU A 3 -8.85 7.36 -21.96
N ALA A 4 -8.40 6.36 -22.71
CA ALA A 4 -7.77 5.16 -22.14
C ALA A 4 -6.31 5.41 -21.72
N ASP A 5 -5.66 6.40 -22.32
CA ASP A 5 -4.23 6.71 -22.13
C ASP A 5 -3.97 7.26 -20.73
N TYR A 6 -4.75 8.24 -20.28
CA TYR A 6 -4.50 8.97 -19.03
C TYR A 6 -4.45 8.09 -17.76
N ARG A 7 -5.42 7.17 -17.59
CA ARG A 7 -5.43 6.27 -16.43
C ARG A 7 -4.29 5.26 -16.49
N GLU A 8 -3.97 4.81 -17.71
CA GLU A 8 -2.89 3.86 -17.96
C GLU A 8 -1.53 4.52 -17.69
N ASP A 9 -1.36 5.78 -18.09
CA ASP A 9 -0.17 6.59 -17.81
C ASP A 9 0.04 6.76 -16.31
N ILE A 10 -0.98 7.17 -15.56
CA ILE A 10 -0.86 7.30 -14.10
C ILE A 10 -0.58 5.95 -13.44
N LYS A 11 -1.21 4.87 -13.91
CA LYS A 11 -0.91 3.52 -13.43
C LYS A 11 0.55 3.16 -13.69
N ASN A 12 1.10 3.49 -14.86
CA ASN A 12 2.50 3.22 -15.21
C ASN A 12 3.46 4.05 -14.35
N ILE A 13 3.12 5.32 -14.07
CA ILE A 13 3.86 6.14 -13.11
C ILE A 13 3.82 5.49 -11.73
N LEU A 14 2.65 5.08 -11.24
CA LEU A 14 2.50 4.38 -9.96
C LEU A 14 3.32 3.09 -9.90
N LEU A 15 3.32 2.30 -10.98
CA LEU A 15 4.07 1.05 -11.07
C LEU A 15 5.58 1.28 -10.90
N LYS A 16 6.08 2.37 -11.49
CA LYS A 16 7.48 2.79 -11.46
C LYS A 16 7.87 3.44 -10.13
N GLU A 17 7.13 4.45 -9.71
CA GLU A 17 7.47 5.34 -8.58
C GLU A 17 6.98 4.82 -7.23
N LYS A 18 6.06 3.85 -7.22
CA LYS A 18 5.40 3.22 -6.06
C LYS A 18 4.51 4.13 -5.23
N ASN A 19 4.82 5.42 -5.14
CA ASN A 19 4.03 6.41 -4.42
C ASN A 19 3.76 7.62 -5.31
N ILE A 20 2.49 7.99 -5.42
CA ILE A 20 2.08 9.19 -6.16
C ILE A 20 1.16 10.04 -5.29
N ILE A 21 1.11 11.33 -5.58
CA ILE A 21 0.10 12.25 -5.06
C ILE A 21 -0.64 12.84 -6.24
N LEU A 22 -1.96 12.62 -6.29
CA LEU A 22 -2.88 13.28 -7.20
C LEU A 22 -3.26 14.61 -6.58
N ARG A 23 -2.86 15.72 -7.19
CA ARG A 23 -3.11 17.08 -6.71
C ARG A 23 -3.92 17.89 -7.72
N GLY A 24 -4.45 19.02 -7.30
CA GLY A 24 -5.20 19.92 -8.17
C GLY A 24 -6.46 20.47 -7.51
N ALA A 25 -7.24 21.20 -8.30
CA ALA A 25 -8.40 21.93 -7.83
C ALA A 25 -9.51 21.00 -7.24
N PRO A 26 -10.37 21.50 -6.35
CA PRO A 26 -11.46 20.70 -5.79
C PRO A 26 -12.45 20.24 -6.86
N GLY A 27 -13.01 19.04 -6.67
CA GLY A 27 -13.97 18.46 -7.61
C GLY A 27 -13.40 17.95 -8.92
N THR A 28 -12.07 17.88 -9.08
CA THR A 28 -11.45 17.30 -10.29
C THR A 28 -11.54 15.77 -10.33
N GLY A 29 -11.98 15.14 -9.24
CA GLY A 29 -12.23 13.70 -9.18
C GLY A 29 -11.04 12.85 -8.79
N LYS A 30 -10.03 13.43 -8.13
CA LYS A 30 -8.78 12.76 -7.72
C LYS A 30 -9.02 11.48 -6.90
N THR A 31 -9.90 11.52 -5.90
CA THR A 31 -10.25 10.36 -5.07
C THR A 31 -10.88 9.25 -5.90
N TYR A 32 -11.80 9.62 -6.81
CA TYR A 32 -12.40 8.66 -7.73
C TYR A 32 -11.35 8.04 -8.67
N LEU A 33 -10.47 8.86 -9.24
CA LEU A 33 -9.38 8.43 -10.09
C LEU A 33 -8.40 7.49 -9.35
N ALA A 34 -8.06 7.80 -8.09
CA ALA A 34 -7.22 6.95 -7.25
C ALA A 34 -7.83 5.54 -7.08
N HIS A 35 -9.13 5.45 -6.80
CA HIS A 35 -9.84 4.18 -6.72
C HIS A 35 -9.90 3.43 -8.06
N GLU A 36 -10.07 4.13 -9.19
CA GLU A 36 -10.02 3.52 -10.52
C GLU A 36 -8.64 2.92 -10.81
N ILE A 37 -7.56 3.68 -10.58
CA ILE A 37 -6.18 3.21 -10.76
C ILE A 37 -5.90 2.01 -9.86
N ALA A 38 -6.30 2.07 -8.58
CA ALA A 38 -6.15 0.96 -7.65
C ALA A 38 -6.88 -0.29 -8.14
N SER A 39 -8.11 -0.14 -8.63
CA SER A 39 -8.92 -1.24 -9.17
C SER A 39 -8.32 -1.84 -10.44
N ILE A 40 -7.76 -1.01 -11.33
CA ILE A 40 -7.05 -1.48 -12.54
C ILE A 40 -5.80 -2.27 -12.15
N LEU A 41 -5.06 -1.82 -11.14
CA LEU A 41 -3.79 -2.43 -10.73
C LEU A 41 -3.99 -3.74 -9.94
N VAL A 42 -5.02 -3.79 -9.10
CA VAL A 42 -5.26 -4.89 -8.16
C VAL A 42 -6.20 -5.95 -8.73
N GLY A 43 -7.17 -5.54 -9.55
CA GLY A 43 -8.28 -6.37 -10.01
C GLY A 43 -9.61 -6.01 -9.35
N SER A 44 -10.71 -6.54 -9.89
CA SER A 44 -12.08 -6.16 -9.54
C SER A 44 -12.85 -7.20 -8.72
N LYS A 45 -12.30 -8.43 -8.56
CA LYS A 45 -12.94 -9.50 -7.77
C LYS A 45 -12.95 -9.15 -6.28
N LYS A 46 -13.85 -9.78 -5.53
CA LYS A 46 -14.08 -9.46 -4.12
C LYS A 46 -12.83 -9.65 -3.25
N ASP A 47 -12.11 -10.74 -3.44
CA ASP A 47 -10.83 -11.06 -2.79
C ASP A 47 -9.67 -10.15 -3.22
N GLU A 48 -9.80 -9.50 -4.38
CA GLU A 48 -8.81 -8.54 -4.89
C GLU A 48 -9.00 -7.17 -4.25
N ARG A 49 -10.25 -6.72 -4.07
CA ARG A 49 -10.57 -5.44 -3.40
C ARG A 49 -10.03 -5.34 -1.99
N ASP A 50 -9.86 -6.48 -1.33
CA ASP A 50 -9.23 -6.64 -0.02
C ASP A 50 -7.75 -6.18 0.02
N ARG A 51 -7.12 -5.98 -1.14
CA ARG A 51 -5.76 -5.43 -1.30
C ARG A 51 -5.77 -3.93 -1.60
N ILE A 52 -6.93 -3.28 -1.54
CA ILE A 52 -7.08 -1.82 -1.63
C ILE A 52 -7.44 -1.30 -0.23
N GLY A 53 -6.49 -0.61 0.40
CA GLY A 53 -6.73 0.12 1.65
C GLY A 53 -7.13 1.56 1.35
N PHE A 54 -7.90 2.17 2.25
CA PHE A 54 -8.34 3.56 2.13
C PHE A 54 -8.40 4.20 3.51
N VAL A 55 -7.90 5.43 3.60
CA VAL A 55 -8.09 6.32 4.76
C VAL A 55 -8.24 7.74 4.25
N GLN A 56 -8.99 8.57 4.98
CA GLN A 56 -9.04 10.01 4.77
C GLN A 56 -8.41 10.71 5.97
N PHE A 57 -7.44 11.58 5.75
CA PHE A 57 -6.80 12.34 6.82
C PHE A 57 -7.65 13.52 7.25
N HIS A 58 -7.57 13.82 8.55
CA HIS A 58 -8.19 14.98 9.19
C HIS A 58 -7.19 15.60 10.17
N PRO A 59 -7.38 16.86 10.62
CA PRO A 59 -6.41 17.56 11.46
C PRO A 59 -6.04 16.84 12.77
N GLY A 60 -6.95 16.04 13.33
CA GLY A 60 -6.69 15.23 14.53
C GLY A 60 -6.15 13.81 14.27
N TYR A 61 -5.78 13.46 13.04
CA TYR A 61 -5.31 12.11 12.69
C TYR A 61 -3.85 11.98 13.11
N ASP A 62 -3.48 10.90 13.79
CA ASP A 62 -2.13 10.77 14.37
C ASP A 62 -1.46 9.41 14.09
N TYR A 63 -0.23 9.28 14.60
CA TYR A 63 0.58 8.07 14.50
C TYR A 63 -0.13 6.83 15.05
N THR A 64 -0.90 6.98 16.13
CA THR A 64 -1.53 5.86 16.81
C THR A 64 -2.67 5.24 16.02
N ASP A 65 -3.30 6.03 15.14
CA ASP A 65 -4.32 5.57 14.21
C ASP A 65 -3.74 4.97 12.93
N PHE A 66 -2.57 5.46 12.49
CA PHE A 66 -1.97 5.06 11.22
C PHE A 66 -1.00 3.88 11.35
N VAL A 67 -0.11 3.95 12.34
CA VAL A 67 1.02 3.03 12.51
C VAL A 67 0.74 2.04 13.62
N GLU A 68 0.74 2.48 14.88
CA GLU A 68 0.38 1.66 16.04
C GLU A 68 0.26 2.53 17.29
N GLY A 69 -0.55 2.06 18.25
CA GLY A 69 -0.68 2.74 19.53
C GLY A 69 -1.34 1.90 20.60
N ILE A 70 -1.24 2.39 21.82
CA ILE A 70 -1.83 1.75 22.99
C ILE A 70 -3.33 2.05 23.01
N ARG A 71 -4.15 1.01 23.13
CA ARG A 71 -5.62 1.11 23.22
C ARG A 71 -6.13 0.38 24.46
N PRO A 72 -7.15 0.93 25.16
CA PRO A 72 -7.75 0.23 26.29
C PRO A 72 -8.50 -1.01 25.81
N VAL A 73 -8.35 -2.12 26.54
CA VAL A 73 -9.07 -3.37 26.30
C VAL A 73 -9.72 -3.86 27.59
N GLN A 74 -10.91 -4.42 27.47
CA GLN A 74 -11.59 -5.03 28.61
C GLN A 74 -11.38 -6.55 28.56
N LYS A 75 -10.68 -7.10 29.57
CA LYS A 75 -10.52 -8.54 29.75
C LYS A 75 -10.97 -8.92 31.15
N ASN A 76 -11.99 -9.77 31.25
CA ASN A 76 -12.51 -10.31 32.52
C ASN A 76 -12.76 -9.21 33.57
N GLU A 77 -13.57 -8.19 33.21
CA GLU A 77 -13.95 -7.06 34.07
C GLU A 77 -12.81 -6.15 34.54
N LYS A 78 -11.56 -6.40 34.11
CA LYS A 78 -10.42 -5.50 34.33
C LYS A 78 -10.12 -4.70 33.07
N MET A 79 -9.97 -3.38 33.23
CA MET A 79 -9.47 -2.49 32.19
C MET A 79 -7.95 -2.67 32.09
N GLY A 80 -7.47 -3.01 30.90
CA GLY A 80 -6.06 -3.11 30.56
C GLY A 80 -5.75 -2.30 29.31
N PHE A 81 -4.48 -2.34 28.89
CA PHE A 81 -4.01 -1.68 27.68
C PHE A 81 -3.30 -2.70 26.79
N GLU A 82 -3.55 -2.63 25.48
CA GLU A 82 -2.86 -3.45 24.48
C GLU A 82 -2.31 -2.55 23.37
N LEU A 83 -1.13 -2.90 22.86
CA LEU A 83 -0.62 -2.34 21.63
C LEU A 83 -1.48 -2.86 20.47
N LYS A 84 -1.96 -1.94 19.63
CA LYS A 84 -2.73 -2.24 18.43
C LYS A 84 -2.05 -1.60 17.23
N SER A 85 -1.97 -2.34 16.14
CA SER A 85 -1.55 -1.80 14.85
C SER A 85 -2.60 -0.82 14.34
N GLY A 86 -2.13 0.26 13.74
CA GLY A 86 -2.95 1.22 13.00
C GLY A 86 -3.24 0.73 11.60
N ILE A 87 -4.10 1.45 10.89
CA ILE A 87 -4.70 1.00 9.62
C ILE A 87 -3.65 0.68 8.53
N PHE A 88 -2.57 1.47 8.46
CA PHE A 88 -1.55 1.27 7.44
C PHE A 88 -0.60 0.12 7.79
N MET A 89 -0.23 0.00 9.06
CA MET A 89 0.59 -1.13 9.52
C MET A 89 -0.14 -2.45 9.32
N GLU A 90 -1.42 -2.54 9.70
CA GLU A 90 -2.24 -3.75 9.45
C GLU A 90 -2.30 -4.11 7.96
N PHE A 91 -2.49 -3.11 7.10
CA PHE A 91 -2.51 -3.28 5.66
C PHE A 91 -1.18 -3.82 5.11
N VAL A 92 -0.05 -3.27 5.56
CA VAL A 92 1.29 -3.71 5.14
C VAL A 92 1.58 -5.12 5.67
N GLU A 93 1.22 -5.43 6.91
CA GLU A 93 1.36 -6.77 7.49
C GLU A 93 0.59 -7.82 6.69
N LYS A 94 -0.64 -7.49 6.24
CA LYS A 94 -1.42 -8.34 5.32
C LYS A 94 -0.67 -8.59 4.01
N ALA A 95 -0.08 -7.55 3.41
CA ALA A 95 0.68 -7.67 2.17
C ALA A 95 1.92 -8.56 2.34
N ILE A 96 2.68 -8.38 3.42
CA ILE A 96 3.87 -9.19 3.74
C ILE A 96 3.49 -10.64 3.96
N LYS A 97 2.42 -10.88 4.73
CA LYS A 97 1.95 -12.23 5.03
C LYS A 97 1.49 -12.96 3.77
N SER A 98 0.70 -12.30 2.93
CA SER A 98 0.25 -12.84 1.65
C SER A 98 1.42 -13.19 0.74
N GLN A 99 2.40 -12.30 0.60
CA GLN A 99 3.58 -12.53 -0.24
C GLN A 99 4.39 -13.74 0.26
N PHE A 100 4.57 -13.87 1.58
CA PHE A 100 5.21 -15.04 2.19
C PHE A 100 4.44 -16.32 1.95
N ASP A 101 3.13 -16.30 2.14
CA ASP A 101 2.31 -17.50 2.02
C ASP A 101 2.32 -18.04 0.58
N ASP A 102 2.26 -17.16 -0.42
CA ASP A 102 2.38 -17.53 -1.84
C ASP A 102 3.74 -18.16 -2.15
N ALA A 103 4.84 -17.50 -1.73
CA ALA A 103 6.19 -18.01 -1.97
C ALA A 103 6.45 -19.34 -1.25
N TRP A 104 5.92 -19.49 -0.03
CA TRP A 104 6.02 -20.72 0.75
C TRP A 104 5.28 -21.87 0.07
N GLU A 105 4.08 -21.64 -0.47
CA GLU A 105 3.30 -22.65 -1.16
C GLU A 105 4.03 -23.16 -2.42
N GLU A 106 4.56 -22.25 -3.24
CA GLU A 106 5.34 -22.63 -4.42
C GLU A 106 6.61 -23.41 -4.04
N PHE A 107 7.32 -22.98 -2.99
CA PHE A 107 8.48 -23.68 -2.47
C PHE A 107 8.11 -25.10 -1.99
N LEU A 108 7.02 -25.23 -1.22
CA LEU A 108 6.57 -26.52 -0.70
C LEU A 108 6.15 -27.46 -1.83
N ASN A 109 5.54 -26.94 -2.90
CA ASN A 109 5.22 -27.69 -4.10
C ASN A 109 6.48 -28.18 -4.82
N ALA A 110 7.52 -27.35 -4.93
CA ALA A 110 8.82 -27.77 -5.48
C ALA A 110 9.47 -28.88 -4.63
N VAL A 111 9.36 -28.77 -3.30
CA VAL A 111 9.85 -29.80 -2.37
C VAL A 111 9.06 -31.11 -2.48
N LYS A 112 7.72 -31.04 -2.57
CA LYS A 112 6.84 -32.19 -2.83
C LYS A 112 7.19 -32.87 -4.17
N GLY A 113 7.44 -32.08 -5.21
CA GLY A 113 7.80 -32.57 -6.54
C GLY A 113 9.13 -33.33 -6.62
N ALA A 114 10.07 -33.09 -5.70
CA ALA A 114 11.33 -33.85 -5.64
C ALA A 114 11.14 -35.31 -5.16
N GLY A 115 9.99 -35.61 -4.53
CA GLY A 115 9.63 -36.94 -4.09
C GLY A 115 10.60 -37.52 -3.05
N PRO A 116 10.71 -38.86 -2.96
CA PRO A 116 11.51 -39.54 -1.91
C PRO A 116 13.03 -39.27 -1.94
N LYS A 117 13.53 -38.72 -3.06
CA LYS A 117 14.93 -38.32 -3.21
C LYS A 117 15.29 -37.10 -2.36
N GLY A 118 14.29 -36.28 -1.99
CA GLY A 118 14.48 -35.05 -1.26
C GLY A 118 14.89 -33.88 -2.16
N TYR A 119 14.54 -32.67 -1.74
CA TYR A 119 14.83 -31.43 -2.45
C TYR A 119 16.18 -30.85 -2.04
N ASN A 120 17.02 -30.53 -3.03
CA ASN A 120 18.38 -30.04 -2.87
C ASN A 120 18.59 -28.63 -3.47
N GLY A 121 17.52 -27.84 -3.58
CA GLY A 121 17.57 -26.50 -4.17
C GLY A 121 17.89 -25.38 -3.18
N VAL A 122 18.14 -25.68 -1.91
CA VAL A 122 18.48 -24.72 -0.86
C VAL A 122 19.98 -24.84 -0.56
N GLU A 123 20.72 -23.75 -0.72
CA GLU A 123 22.14 -23.70 -0.38
C GLU A 123 22.35 -23.99 1.11
N GLY A 124 23.27 -24.89 1.47
CA GLY A 124 23.53 -25.26 2.86
C GLY A 124 22.48 -26.17 3.50
N VAL A 125 21.38 -26.53 2.80
CA VAL A 125 20.33 -27.43 3.32
C VAL A 125 19.88 -28.43 2.25
N ASN A 126 20.25 -29.69 2.44
CA ASN A 126 19.99 -30.76 1.48
C ASN A 126 18.87 -31.71 1.95
N ASN A 127 18.35 -32.49 1.00
CA ASN A 127 17.41 -33.58 1.23
C ASN A 127 16.15 -33.16 1.99
N LEU A 128 15.58 -32.01 1.66
CA LEU A 128 14.34 -31.53 2.27
C LEU A 128 13.15 -32.38 1.82
N ILE A 129 12.32 -32.81 2.77
CA ILE A 129 11.10 -33.57 2.53
C ILE A 129 9.93 -32.85 3.24
N PRO A 130 8.75 -32.77 2.62
CA PRO A 130 7.60 -32.11 3.24
C PRO A 130 7.03 -32.95 4.38
N TYR A 131 6.41 -32.29 5.37
CA TYR A 131 5.56 -32.93 6.37
C TYR A 131 4.39 -32.03 6.74
N GLU A 132 3.30 -32.63 7.26
CA GLU A 132 2.06 -31.91 7.62
C GLU A 132 1.67 -32.09 9.11
N LYS A 133 2.53 -32.75 9.91
CA LYS A 133 2.31 -32.99 11.34
C LYS A 133 2.43 -31.69 12.15
N LYS A 134 1.32 -31.24 12.76
CA LYS A 134 1.19 -29.97 13.51
C LYS A 134 1.38 -28.71 12.63
N GLY A 135 0.98 -28.81 11.36
CA GLY A 135 1.09 -27.76 10.34
C GLY A 135 2.09 -28.12 9.24
N ASP A 136 2.14 -27.30 8.20
CA ASP A 136 3.01 -27.51 7.05
C ASP A 136 4.47 -27.17 7.37
N GLY A 137 5.39 -27.99 6.87
CA GLY A 137 6.82 -27.79 7.06
C GLY A 137 7.69 -28.67 6.17
N VAL A 138 9.00 -28.52 6.36
CA VAL A 138 10.02 -29.39 5.75
C VAL A 138 10.93 -29.95 6.83
N TYR A 139 11.37 -31.19 6.65
CA TYR A 139 12.40 -31.80 7.49
C TYR A 139 13.57 -32.24 6.64
N VAL A 140 14.76 -32.26 7.24
CA VAL A 140 15.97 -32.75 6.58
C VAL A 140 15.97 -34.28 6.71
N LYS A 141 15.96 -34.99 5.58
CA LYS A 141 16.02 -36.46 5.55
C LYS A 141 17.22 -36.96 6.35
N GLU A 142 17.04 -38.06 7.09
CA GLU A 142 18.09 -38.66 7.96
C GLU A 142 18.58 -37.75 9.10
N SER A 143 17.84 -36.67 9.40
CA SER A 143 18.05 -35.79 10.53
C SER A 143 16.82 -35.74 11.43
N THR A 144 16.99 -35.22 12.65
CA THR A 144 15.90 -34.87 13.57
C THR A 144 15.44 -33.41 13.40
N THR A 145 15.89 -32.73 12.34
CA THR A 145 15.62 -31.31 12.12
C THR A 145 14.30 -31.09 11.37
N TYR A 146 13.31 -30.55 12.09
CA TYR A 146 12.00 -30.13 11.54
C TYR A 146 11.88 -28.61 11.51
N LEU A 147 11.47 -28.08 10.36
CA LEU A 147 11.33 -26.65 10.10
C LEU A 147 9.90 -26.35 9.65
N SER A 148 9.09 -25.75 10.51
CA SER A 148 7.69 -25.41 10.22
C SER A 148 7.57 -24.09 9.46
N LYS A 149 6.48 -23.92 8.69
CA LYS A 149 6.12 -22.65 8.01
C LYS A 149 6.22 -21.44 8.94
N ASN A 150 5.71 -21.57 10.17
CA ASN A 150 5.73 -20.47 11.14
C ASN A 150 7.15 -20.09 11.59
N GLN A 151 8.03 -21.08 11.79
CA GLN A 151 9.43 -20.81 12.12
C GLN A 151 10.15 -20.07 10.98
N ILE A 152 9.89 -20.47 9.73
CA ILE A 152 10.44 -19.79 8.55
C ILE A 152 9.88 -18.37 8.42
N TYR A 153 8.58 -18.20 8.65
CA TYR A 153 7.95 -16.88 8.64
C TYR A 153 8.55 -15.94 9.70
N ARG A 154 8.78 -16.43 10.92
CA ARG A 154 9.46 -15.67 11.97
C ARG A 154 10.85 -15.20 11.52
N VAL A 155 11.66 -16.09 10.95
CA VAL A 155 13.00 -15.74 10.45
C VAL A 155 12.91 -14.75 9.29
N TYR A 156 11.92 -14.88 8.41
CA TYR A 156 11.64 -13.89 7.37
C TYR A 156 11.29 -12.52 7.94
N ARG A 157 10.60 -12.47 9.09
CA ARG A 157 10.31 -11.24 9.85
C ARG A 157 11.48 -10.73 10.70
N GLY A 158 12.67 -11.31 10.57
CA GLY A 158 13.86 -10.94 11.35
C GLY A 158 13.87 -11.51 12.78
N LEU A 159 12.87 -12.32 13.14
CA LEU A 159 12.74 -12.91 14.47
C LEU A 159 13.42 -14.28 14.54
N PRO A 160 13.89 -14.74 15.71
CA PRO A 160 14.40 -16.09 15.85
C PRO A 160 13.28 -17.10 15.56
N GLY A 161 13.61 -18.18 14.83
CA GLY A 161 12.63 -19.18 14.42
C GLY A 161 12.00 -19.90 15.62
N VAL A 162 12.78 -20.07 16.69
CA VAL A 162 12.36 -20.58 18.01
C VAL A 162 12.99 -19.73 19.11
N LYS A 163 12.43 -19.73 20.32
CA LYS A 163 12.91 -18.87 21.44
C LYS A 163 14.40 -18.99 21.75
N MET A 164 15.02 -20.16 21.55
CA MET A 164 16.45 -20.40 21.81
C MET A 164 17.35 -20.33 20.55
N GLY A 165 16.82 -19.91 19.38
CA GLY A 165 17.60 -19.73 18.15
C GLY A 165 18.15 -20.99 17.44
N GLY A 166 17.90 -22.19 17.96
CA GLY A 166 18.44 -23.45 17.40
C GLY A 166 18.00 -23.72 15.96
N HIS A 167 18.96 -24.00 15.06
CA HIS A 167 18.80 -24.24 13.61
C HIS A 167 18.40 -23.02 12.75
N ASP A 168 18.57 -21.79 13.24
CA ASP A 168 18.25 -20.59 12.43
C ASP A 168 19.13 -20.45 11.18
N SER A 169 20.33 -21.02 11.12
CA SER A 169 21.13 -21.07 9.89
C SER A 169 20.35 -21.75 8.75
N TYR A 170 19.68 -22.88 9.02
CA TYR A 170 18.92 -23.61 7.99
C TYR A 170 17.69 -22.80 7.57
N ARG A 171 17.03 -22.17 8.54
CA ARG A 171 15.86 -21.31 8.27
C ARG A 171 16.24 -20.09 7.43
N LYS A 172 17.38 -19.46 7.71
CA LYS A 172 17.93 -18.34 6.93
C LYS A 172 18.19 -18.76 5.48
N HIS A 173 18.82 -19.92 5.26
CA HIS A 173 19.01 -20.45 3.91
C HIS A 173 17.68 -20.69 3.16
N ILE A 174 16.65 -21.20 3.85
CA ILE A 174 15.32 -21.33 3.25
C ILE A 174 14.72 -19.96 2.94
N VAL A 175 14.80 -18.99 3.86
CA VAL A 175 14.33 -17.61 3.61
C VAL A 175 15.07 -16.99 2.42
N ASP A 176 16.37 -17.18 2.30
CA ASP A 176 17.16 -16.70 1.15
C ASP A 176 16.71 -17.37 -0.14
N LYS A 177 16.39 -18.67 -0.11
CA LYS A 177 15.82 -19.37 -1.26
C LYS A 177 14.45 -18.82 -1.65
N LEU A 178 13.57 -18.56 -0.67
CA LEU A 178 12.27 -17.91 -0.91
C LEU A 178 12.47 -16.55 -1.59
N LYS A 179 13.38 -15.73 -1.04
CA LYS A 179 13.70 -14.40 -1.60
C LYS A 179 14.22 -14.44 -3.02
N LYS A 180 15.12 -15.36 -3.33
CA LYS A 180 15.78 -15.44 -4.64
C LYS A 180 14.92 -16.09 -5.72
N SER A 181 14.03 -17.02 -5.37
CA SER A 181 13.41 -17.91 -6.36
C SER A 181 11.89 -17.99 -6.33
N PHE A 182 11.24 -17.56 -5.24
CA PHE A 182 9.80 -17.76 -5.05
C PHE A 182 9.03 -16.48 -4.75
N PHE A 183 9.69 -15.42 -4.23
CA PHE A 183 9.03 -14.12 -4.09
C PHE A 183 8.77 -13.50 -5.44
N LYS A 184 7.49 -13.45 -5.80
CA LYS A 184 6.96 -12.71 -6.93
C LYS A 184 6.25 -11.46 -6.43
N ASN A 185 6.27 -10.41 -7.25
CA ASN A 185 5.57 -9.15 -6.95
C ASN A 185 4.24 -9.07 -7.71
N ASP A 186 3.60 -10.20 -7.96
CA ASP A 186 2.46 -10.29 -8.88
C ASP A 186 1.18 -9.73 -8.24
N LYS A 187 0.95 -10.02 -6.94
CA LYS A 187 -0.17 -9.46 -6.19
C LYS A 187 0.17 -8.07 -5.66
N LYS A 188 -0.43 -7.05 -6.28
CA LYS A 188 -0.28 -5.65 -5.91
C LYS A 188 -1.23 -5.29 -4.75
N TYR A 189 -0.76 -4.42 -3.87
CA TYR A 189 -1.50 -3.83 -2.76
C TYR A 189 -1.46 -2.31 -2.90
N VAL A 190 -2.61 -1.64 -2.88
CA VAL A 190 -2.69 -0.18 -3.04
C VAL A 190 -3.32 0.43 -1.81
N PHE A 191 -2.65 1.39 -1.19
CA PHE A 191 -3.18 2.14 -0.06
C PHE A 191 -3.48 3.58 -0.49
N ILE A 192 -4.74 3.98 -0.41
CA ILE A 192 -5.19 5.31 -0.79
C ILE A 192 -5.28 6.18 0.47
N ILE A 193 -4.67 7.36 0.42
CA ILE A 193 -4.70 8.37 1.48
C ILE A 193 -5.36 9.62 0.92
N ASP A 194 -6.63 9.79 1.23
CA ASP A 194 -7.42 10.93 0.80
C ASP A 194 -7.14 12.14 1.69
N GLU A 195 -7.14 13.34 1.09
CA GLU A 195 -6.89 14.59 1.80
C GLU A 195 -5.57 14.57 2.60
N ILE A 196 -4.51 14.02 1.99
CA ILE A 196 -3.22 13.72 2.65
C ILE A 196 -2.58 14.97 3.28
N ASN A 197 -2.86 16.17 2.77
CA ASN A 197 -2.37 17.45 3.27
C ASN A 197 -3.15 18.02 4.46
N ARG A 198 -4.24 17.36 4.91
CA ARG A 198 -5.04 17.81 6.07
C ARG A 198 -4.53 17.32 7.42
N GLY A 199 -3.49 16.49 7.43
CA GLY A 199 -2.81 16.03 8.63
C GLY A 199 -1.31 16.33 8.58
N GLU A 200 -0.66 16.33 9.75
CA GLU A 200 0.79 16.47 9.86
C GLU A 200 1.48 15.17 9.42
N ILE A 201 1.72 15.01 8.12
CA ILE A 201 2.15 13.75 7.51
C ILE A 201 3.41 13.19 8.17
N SER A 202 4.39 14.05 8.48
CA SER A 202 5.62 13.65 9.17
C SER A 202 5.34 13.01 10.54
N ASN A 203 4.37 13.55 11.29
CA ASN A 203 3.98 13.02 12.59
C ASN A 203 3.13 11.75 12.45
N ILE A 204 2.26 11.69 11.44
CA ILE A 204 1.39 10.54 11.19
C ILE A 204 2.21 9.31 10.75
N PHE A 205 3.17 9.49 9.83
CA PHE A 205 4.03 8.39 9.39
C PHE A 205 5.12 8.05 10.40
N GLY A 206 5.60 9.02 11.18
CA GLY A 206 6.72 8.85 12.10
C GLY A 206 7.92 8.19 11.41
N GLU A 207 8.38 7.06 11.94
CA GLU A 207 9.54 6.34 11.40
C GLU A 207 9.26 5.68 10.04
N LEU A 208 7.99 5.34 9.73
CA LEU A 208 7.61 4.72 8.46
C LEU A 208 7.88 5.63 7.28
N PHE A 209 8.04 6.92 7.53
CA PHE A 209 8.48 7.89 6.53
C PHE A 209 9.82 7.52 5.89
N PHE A 210 10.69 6.80 6.60
CA PHE A 210 11.89 6.20 6.00
C PHE A 210 11.52 5.03 5.06
N SER A 211 10.71 4.09 5.53
CA SER A 211 10.37 2.87 4.78
C SER A 211 9.45 3.08 3.58
N ILE A 212 8.72 4.20 3.49
CA ILE A 212 7.91 4.50 2.30
C ILE A 212 8.75 4.84 1.07
N ASP A 213 10.01 5.28 1.25
CA ASP A 213 10.90 5.53 0.14
C ASP A 213 11.15 4.19 -0.61
N PRO A 214 10.84 4.11 -1.92
CA PRO A 214 10.92 2.86 -2.67
C PRO A 214 12.29 2.18 -2.61
N ASN A 215 13.37 2.93 -2.40
CA ASN A 215 14.74 2.41 -2.31
C ASN A 215 15.00 1.64 -1.01
N TYR A 216 14.17 1.82 0.02
CA TYR A 216 14.31 1.20 1.34
C TYR A 216 13.28 0.09 1.59
N ARG A 217 12.53 -0.32 0.56
CA ARG A 217 11.51 -1.37 0.63
C ARG A 217 12.07 -2.78 0.41
N GLY A 218 11.28 -3.77 0.81
CA GLY A 218 11.41 -5.15 0.34
C GLY A 218 12.27 -6.09 1.18
N ASP A 219 13.03 -5.61 2.17
CA ASP A 219 13.76 -6.48 3.09
C ASP A 219 13.93 -5.87 4.50
N THR A 220 14.13 -6.77 5.44
CA THR A 220 14.56 -6.59 6.83
C THR A 220 15.84 -5.76 7.01
N GLN A 221 16.69 -5.61 5.98
CA GLN A 221 17.92 -4.81 6.06
C GLN A 221 17.62 -3.33 6.34
N ASN A 222 16.55 -2.80 5.72
CA ASN A 222 16.09 -1.43 5.88
C ASN A 222 14.86 -1.35 6.80
N ALA A 223 14.60 -2.40 7.58
CA ALA A 223 13.49 -2.42 8.51
C ALA A 223 13.76 -1.49 9.70
N ILE A 224 12.68 -0.85 10.14
CA ILE A 224 12.69 0.17 11.17
C ILE A 224 12.08 -0.36 12.46
N SER A 225 12.49 0.23 13.58
CA SER A 225 11.79 0.09 14.86
C SER A 225 10.79 1.23 15.00
N THR A 226 9.57 0.89 15.39
CA THR A 226 8.49 1.85 15.64
C THR A 226 8.63 2.48 17.03
N GLN A 227 7.88 3.55 17.29
CA GLN A 227 7.89 4.26 18.58
C GLN A 227 7.57 3.35 19.77
N TYR A 228 6.70 2.35 19.58
CA TYR A 228 6.31 1.39 20.61
C TYR A 228 7.09 0.08 20.54
N SER A 229 8.30 0.10 19.96
CA SER A 229 9.11 -1.10 19.73
C SER A 229 9.28 -1.99 20.99
N ASN A 230 9.50 -1.34 22.13
CA ASN A 230 9.70 -1.98 23.44
C ASN A 230 8.45 -2.67 24.01
N LEU A 231 7.26 -2.39 23.46
CA LEU A 231 6.01 -3.03 23.87
C LEU A 231 5.66 -4.25 23.01
N HIS A 232 6.41 -4.48 21.91
CA HIS A 232 6.27 -5.71 21.16
C HIS A 232 6.72 -6.90 22.00
N SER A 233 6.11 -8.06 21.76
CA SER A 233 6.52 -9.30 22.43
C SER A 233 7.94 -9.76 22.09
N ASN A 234 8.60 -9.08 21.14
CA ASN A 234 9.97 -9.34 20.73
C ASN A 234 10.68 -8.03 20.39
N GLU A 235 11.77 -7.74 21.10
CA GLU A 235 12.59 -6.54 20.94
C GLU A 235 13.27 -6.43 19.57
N ASP A 236 13.49 -7.57 18.90
CA ASP A 236 14.08 -7.65 17.55
C ASP A 236 13.04 -7.43 16.43
N PHE A 237 11.76 -7.25 16.76
CA PHE A 237 10.75 -6.99 15.74
C PHE A 237 11.04 -5.67 15.02
N LYS A 238 11.13 -5.76 13.69
CA LYS A 238 11.26 -4.59 12.82
C LYS A 238 10.19 -4.61 11.74
N PHE A 239 9.73 -3.42 11.40
CA PHE A 239 8.73 -3.18 10.37
C PHE A 239 9.41 -2.78 9.06
N PHE A 240 8.91 -3.26 7.93
CA PHE A 240 9.32 -2.82 6.60
C PHE A 240 8.12 -2.81 5.66
N ILE A 241 8.22 -2.12 4.53
CA ILE A 241 7.17 -2.12 3.50
C ILE A 241 7.64 -3.00 2.33
N PRO A 242 6.86 -3.98 1.86
CA PRO A 242 7.24 -4.84 0.74
C PRO A 242 7.09 -4.09 -0.60
N ASN A 243 7.81 -4.55 -1.62
CA ASN A 243 7.87 -3.90 -2.94
C ASN A 243 6.57 -3.94 -3.74
N ASN A 244 5.61 -4.76 -3.31
CA ASN A 244 4.28 -4.90 -3.92
C ASN A 244 3.21 -4.00 -3.28
N VAL A 245 3.58 -3.16 -2.30
CA VAL A 245 2.71 -2.09 -1.76
C VAL A 245 2.93 -0.80 -2.53
N TYR A 246 1.83 -0.10 -2.82
CA TYR A 246 1.76 1.15 -3.58
C TYR A 246 0.91 2.15 -2.80
N ILE A 247 1.25 3.43 -2.87
CA ILE A 247 0.52 4.49 -2.15
C ILE A 247 0.01 5.53 -3.14
N ILE A 248 -1.27 5.89 -3.04
CA ILE A 248 -1.86 6.99 -3.80
C ILE A 248 -2.41 8.01 -2.80
N GLY A 249 -1.76 9.17 -2.71
CA GLY A 249 -2.28 10.31 -1.98
C GLY A 249 -3.21 11.16 -2.86
N THR A 250 -4.18 11.83 -2.28
CA THR A 250 -4.93 12.90 -2.94
C THR A 250 -4.84 14.18 -2.11
N MET A 251 -4.78 15.35 -2.77
CA MET A 251 -4.79 16.65 -2.08
C MET A 251 -5.48 17.72 -2.93
N ASN A 252 -6.11 18.69 -2.26
CA ASN A 252 -6.56 19.92 -2.91
C ASN A 252 -5.50 21.02 -2.75
N ASP A 253 -5.24 21.75 -3.83
CA ASP A 253 -4.18 22.77 -3.86
C ASP A 253 -4.55 24.05 -3.08
N ILE A 254 -5.82 24.26 -2.73
CA ILE A 254 -6.32 25.46 -2.03
C ILE A 254 -6.55 25.27 -0.53
N ASP A 255 -6.53 24.04 -0.02
CA ASP A 255 -6.78 23.81 1.40
C ASP A 255 -5.65 24.45 2.24
N ARG A 256 -6.03 25.24 3.25
CA ARG A 256 -5.22 26.24 3.99
C ARG A 256 -3.92 25.74 4.69
N SER A 257 -3.44 24.53 4.40
CA SER A 257 -2.21 23.91 4.91
C SER A 257 -1.21 23.55 3.79
N VAL A 258 -1.29 24.16 2.60
CA VAL A 258 -0.33 23.90 1.50
C VAL A 258 1.10 24.38 1.81
N ASP A 259 1.34 25.02 2.96
CA ASP A 259 2.68 25.41 3.39
C ASP A 259 3.54 24.20 3.78
N THR A 260 4.28 23.78 2.75
CA THR A 260 5.52 23.01 2.78
C THR A 260 5.37 21.52 3.08
N PHE A 261 4.87 20.77 2.08
CA PHE A 261 5.45 19.44 1.84
C PHE A 261 6.96 19.58 1.82
N ASP A 262 7.63 19.08 2.86
CA ASP A 262 9.08 19.10 2.96
C ASP A 262 9.69 18.43 1.72
N PHE A 263 10.89 18.86 1.33
CA PHE A 263 11.69 18.21 0.29
C PHE A 263 11.75 16.70 0.47
N ALA A 264 11.72 16.25 1.72
CA ALA A 264 11.65 14.86 2.09
C ALA A 264 10.42 14.13 1.49
N MET A 265 9.24 14.75 1.45
CA MET A 265 8.04 14.19 0.80
C MET A 265 8.14 14.23 -0.72
N ARG A 266 8.63 15.34 -1.29
CA ARG A 266 8.83 15.50 -2.73
C ARG A 266 9.78 14.46 -3.33
N ARG A 267 10.72 13.94 -2.53
CA ARG A 267 11.60 12.84 -2.94
C ARG A 267 10.93 11.46 -2.94
N ARG A 268 9.88 11.27 -2.13
CA ARG A 268 9.25 9.97 -1.86
C ARG A 268 7.96 9.74 -2.62
N PHE A 269 7.35 10.81 -3.11
CA PHE A 269 6.13 10.82 -3.90
C PHE A 269 6.33 11.57 -5.20
N SER A 270 5.84 11.00 -6.31
CA SER A 270 5.67 11.75 -7.55
C SER A 270 4.34 12.49 -7.55
N PHE A 271 4.40 13.80 -7.80
CA PHE A 271 3.21 14.66 -7.81
C PHE A 271 2.65 14.72 -9.23
N ILE A 272 1.37 14.41 -9.37
CA ILE A 272 0.65 14.40 -10.63
C ILE A 272 -0.52 15.38 -10.49
N GLU A 273 -0.53 16.40 -11.33
CA GLU A 273 -1.64 17.35 -11.41
C GLU A 273 -2.81 16.71 -12.15
N VAL A 274 -4.01 16.84 -11.58
CA VAL A 274 -5.28 16.48 -12.21
C VAL A 274 -6.02 17.79 -12.47
N THR A 275 -5.92 18.27 -13.70
CA THR A 275 -6.46 19.58 -14.10
C THR A 275 -7.98 19.56 -14.21
N ALA A 276 -8.60 20.75 -14.14
CA ALA A 276 -10.04 20.88 -14.37
C ALA A 276 -10.45 20.50 -15.80
N GLU A 277 -9.56 20.76 -16.78
CA GLU A 277 -9.77 20.40 -18.19
C GLU A 277 -9.77 18.87 -18.38
N GLU A 278 -8.76 18.17 -17.85
CA GLU A 278 -8.73 16.69 -17.88
C GLU A 278 -9.96 16.12 -17.17
N SER A 279 -10.30 16.66 -15.99
CA SER A 279 -11.50 16.26 -15.26
C SER A 279 -12.77 16.39 -16.12
N ALA A 280 -12.94 17.52 -16.83
CA ALA A 280 -14.09 17.74 -17.71
C ALA A 280 -14.08 16.81 -18.93
N ALA A 281 -12.91 16.53 -19.51
CA ALA A 281 -12.75 15.58 -20.59
C ALA A 281 -13.13 14.15 -20.17
N HIS A 282 -12.80 13.75 -18.94
CA HIS A 282 -13.04 12.39 -18.44
C HIS A 282 -14.43 12.17 -17.84
N MET A 283 -15.01 13.18 -17.21
CA MET A 283 -16.24 13.02 -16.43
C MET A 283 -17.52 13.42 -17.14
N LEU A 284 -17.45 14.38 -18.07
CA LEU A 284 -18.62 14.92 -18.76
C LEU A 284 -18.73 14.32 -20.15
N LYS A 285 -19.90 13.81 -20.53
CA LYS A 285 -20.16 13.27 -21.87
C LYS A 285 -20.67 14.33 -22.83
N ASN A 286 -21.36 15.35 -22.32
CA ASN A 286 -21.94 16.44 -23.09
C ASN A 286 -20.86 17.46 -23.50
N GLU A 287 -20.60 17.55 -24.80
CA GLU A 287 -19.57 18.44 -25.36
C GLU A 287 -19.87 19.93 -25.13
N LYS A 288 -21.15 20.35 -25.16
CA LYS A 288 -21.54 21.74 -24.90
C LYS A 288 -21.22 22.11 -23.45
N LEU A 289 -21.66 21.27 -22.50
CA LEU A 289 -21.38 21.49 -21.08
C LEU A 289 -19.87 21.51 -20.81
N ARG A 290 -19.11 20.58 -21.40
CA ARG A 290 -17.64 20.57 -21.30
C ARG A 290 -17.02 21.88 -21.79
N SER A 291 -17.51 22.42 -22.92
CA SER A 291 -17.03 23.71 -23.45
C SER A 291 -17.32 24.88 -22.50
N VAL A 292 -18.52 24.93 -21.90
CA VAL A 292 -18.91 25.95 -20.92
C VAL A 292 -18.02 25.86 -19.68
N VAL A 293 -17.84 24.67 -19.11
CA VAL A 293 -16.99 24.43 -17.93
C VAL A 293 -15.54 24.84 -18.21
N ASN A 294 -14.99 24.52 -19.38
CA ASN A 294 -13.63 24.91 -19.74
C ASN A 294 -13.48 26.44 -19.85
N LYS A 295 -14.41 27.13 -20.53
CA LYS A 295 -14.39 28.61 -20.61
C LYS A 295 -14.51 29.26 -19.22
N PHE A 296 -15.36 28.71 -18.37
CA PHE A 296 -15.52 29.20 -17.00
C PHE A 296 -14.21 29.05 -16.20
N ASN A 297 -13.54 27.90 -16.33
CA ASN A 297 -12.25 27.66 -15.68
C ASN A 297 -11.08 28.47 -16.28
N GLU A 298 -11.13 28.86 -17.55
CA GLU A 298 -10.19 29.81 -18.14
C GLU A 298 -10.31 31.20 -17.51
N ILE A 299 -11.53 31.65 -17.22
CA ILE A 299 -11.78 32.94 -16.54
C ILE A 299 -11.25 32.86 -15.11
N ILE A 300 -11.63 31.83 -14.34
CA ILE A 300 -11.14 31.63 -12.97
C ILE A 300 -9.61 31.57 -12.92
N GLY A 301 -8.99 30.83 -13.83
CA GLY A 301 -7.54 30.68 -13.86
C GLY A 301 -6.79 31.98 -14.18
N LYS A 302 -7.44 32.93 -14.88
CA LYS A 302 -6.90 34.26 -15.17
C LYS A 302 -7.08 35.24 -14.01
N ASP A 303 -8.25 35.24 -13.37
CA ASP A 303 -8.61 36.22 -12.33
C ASP A 303 -8.10 35.83 -10.93
N LEU A 304 -7.96 34.52 -10.67
CA LEU A 304 -7.49 33.97 -9.40
C LEU A 304 -6.18 33.17 -9.61
N SER A 305 -6.27 31.85 -9.68
CA SER A 305 -5.19 30.95 -10.06
C SER A 305 -5.79 29.61 -10.53
N ARG A 306 -4.95 28.71 -11.05
CA ARG A 306 -5.38 27.35 -11.44
C ARG A 306 -5.93 26.54 -10.26
N ASP A 307 -5.44 26.80 -9.06
CA ASP A 307 -5.84 26.07 -7.85
C ASP A 307 -7.32 26.30 -7.50
N TYR A 308 -7.86 27.47 -7.87
CA TYR A 308 -9.26 27.86 -7.64
C TYR A 308 -10.24 27.36 -8.71
N GLN A 309 -9.75 26.70 -9.76
CA GLN A 309 -10.63 26.12 -10.78
C GLN A 309 -11.62 25.13 -10.16
N ILE A 310 -12.74 24.91 -10.86
CA ILE A 310 -13.79 24.01 -10.40
C ILE A 310 -13.76 22.77 -11.29
N GLY A 311 -13.54 21.62 -10.66
CA GLY A 311 -13.52 20.36 -11.39
C GLY A 311 -14.90 19.88 -11.84
N ALA A 312 -14.90 18.89 -12.73
CA ALA A 312 -16.10 18.47 -13.43
C ALA A 312 -17.12 17.71 -12.58
N SER A 313 -16.74 17.24 -11.37
CA SER A 313 -17.65 16.48 -10.52
C SER A 313 -18.90 17.26 -10.13
N TYR A 314 -18.79 18.59 -9.98
CA TYR A 314 -19.91 19.48 -9.67
C TYR A 314 -20.97 19.52 -10.78
N PHE A 315 -20.56 19.24 -12.02
CA PHE A 315 -21.41 19.34 -13.20
C PHE A 315 -21.99 17.99 -13.66
N LYS A 316 -21.67 16.87 -12.98
CA LYS A 316 -22.14 15.53 -13.37
C LYS A 316 -23.66 15.38 -13.39
N VAL A 317 -24.37 16.05 -12.48
CA VAL A 317 -25.84 16.00 -12.45
C VAL A 317 -26.43 16.66 -13.70
N LEU A 318 -25.82 17.77 -14.16
CA LEU A 318 -26.23 18.48 -15.38
C LEU A 318 -25.92 17.66 -16.64
N ASP A 319 -24.79 16.93 -16.64
CA ASP A 319 -24.40 16.04 -17.73
C ASP A 319 -25.39 14.90 -17.98
N ALA A 320 -26.08 14.44 -16.93
CA ALA A 320 -27.10 13.41 -17.01
C ALA A 320 -28.48 13.93 -17.45
N SER A 321 -28.68 15.26 -17.47
CA SER A 321 -29.95 15.88 -17.85
C SER A 321 -30.04 16.05 -19.37
N SER A 322 -31.20 15.71 -19.95
CA SER A 322 -31.52 15.97 -21.37
C SER A 322 -32.02 17.40 -21.63
N ASP A 323 -31.97 18.27 -20.62
CA ASP A 323 -32.64 19.58 -20.64
C ASP A 323 -31.65 20.68 -21.05
N GLU A 324 -31.52 20.91 -22.36
CA GLU A 324 -30.55 21.86 -22.93
C GLU A 324 -30.70 23.30 -22.39
N LYS A 325 -31.91 23.68 -21.91
CA LYS A 325 -32.16 25.01 -21.32
C LYS A 325 -31.38 25.25 -20.04
N MET A 326 -31.05 24.19 -19.30
CA MET A 326 -30.32 24.29 -18.02
C MET A 326 -28.82 24.52 -18.24
N ILE A 327 -28.29 24.05 -19.39
CA ILE A 327 -26.88 24.21 -19.78
C ILE A 327 -26.62 25.62 -20.35
N CYS A 328 -27.58 26.19 -21.08
CA CYS A 328 -27.47 27.55 -21.64
C CYS A 328 -27.67 28.68 -20.60
N GLY A 329 -28.05 28.35 -19.37
CA GLY A 329 -28.20 29.32 -18.27
C GLY A 329 -26.94 29.53 -17.41
N ILE A 330 -25.87 28.79 -17.71
CA ILE A 330 -24.51 28.91 -17.14
C ILE A 330 -23.65 29.64 -18.18
#